data_AF-A0A5C5AKK9-F1
#
_entry.id   AF-A0A5C5AKK9-F1
#
_cell.length_a   1.000
_cell.length_b   1.000
_cell.length_c   1.000
_cell.angle_alpha   90.00
_cell.angle_beta   90.00
_cell.angle_gamma   90.00
#
_symmetry.space_group_name_H-M   'P 1'
#
loop_
_entity.id
_entity.type
_entity.pdbx_description
1 polymer ?
#
loop_
_entity_poly.entity_id
_entity_poly.type
_entity_poly.pdbx_seq_one_letter_code
_entity_poly.pdbx_strand_id
1 'polypeptide(L)'
;MIKLQIKEKLVEMYKMSINPAEINNEIPLFGKDSPYGLDSMDVLIFINVLKKDYELNIGAVDMNVFRTINSIVKYIEEQKGTSVIE
;
A
#
# COMPACT_ATOMS: atom_id res chain seq x y z
N MET A 1 -10.21 0.88 9.72
CA MET A 1 -9.37 -0.26 9.30
C MET A 1 -8.46 0.22 8.17
N ILE A 2 -7.19 0.52 8.44
CA ILE A 2 -6.24 1.05 7.44
C ILE A 2 -6.23 0.19 6.16
N LYS A 3 -6.40 -1.14 6.29
CA LYS A 3 -6.49 -2.07 5.16
C LYS A 3 -7.54 -1.69 4.12
N LEU A 4 -8.75 -1.35 4.56
CA LEU A 4 -9.86 -1.02 3.66
C LEU A 4 -9.61 0.30 2.94
N GLN A 5 -9.11 1.31 3.65
CA GLN A 5 -8.81 2.62 3.07
C GLN A 5 -7.73 2.53 1.98
N ILE A 6 -6.70 1.69 2.18
CA ILE A 6 -5.66 1.46 1.16
C ILE A 6 -6.25 0.80 -0.08
N LYS A 7 -7.12 -0.20 0.11
CA LYS A 7 -7.79 -0.90 -0.99
C LYS A 7 -8.71 0.03 -1.77
N GLU A 8 -9.52 0.82 -1.08
CA GLU A 8 -10.40 1.83 -1.71
C GLU A 8 -9.58 2.81 -2.54
N LYS A 9 -8.51 3.37 -1.95
CA LYS A 9 -7.63 4.32 -2.63
C LYS A 9 -6.94 3.69 -3.85
N LEU A 10 -6.57 2.40 -3.78
CA LEU A 10 -5.97 1.66 -4.89
C LEU A 10 -6.99 1.44 -6.02
N VAL A 11 -8.21 1.00 -5.69
CA VAL A 11 -9.31 0.83 -6.67
C VAL A 11 -9.64 2.16 -7.35
N GLU A 12 -9.72 3.25 -6.60
CA GLU A 12 -9.97 4.59 -7.14
C GLU A 12 -8.81 5.09 -8.03
N MET A 13 -7.57 4.94 -7.58
CA MET A 13 -6.39 5.44 -8.28
C MET A 13 -6.17 4.72 -9.62
N TYR A 14 -6.33 3.40 -9.64
CA TYR A 14 -6.12 2.58 -10.83
C TYR A 14 -7.42 2.26 -11.58
N LYS A 15 -8.55 2.86 -11.17
CA LYS A 15 -9.88 2.66 -11.76
C LYS A 15 -10.24 1.18 -11.93
N MET A 16 -9.94 0.38 -10.92
CA MET A 16 -10.14 -1.06 -11.00
C MET A 16 -11.63 -1.39 -10.98
N SER A 17 -12.07 -2.36 -11.78
CA SER A 17 -13.47 -2.84 -11.79
C SER A 17 -13.71 -3.95 -10.77
N ILE A 18 -13.03 -3.90 -9.61
CA ILE A 18 -13.17 -4.88 -8.52
C ILE A 18 -13.57 -4.16 -7.25
N ASN A 19 -14.31 -4.85 -6.37
CA ASN A 19 -14.65 -4.29 -5.07
C ASN A 19 -13.38 -4.28 -4.19
N PRO A 20 -13.06 -3.17 -3.50
CA PRO A 20 -11.94 -3.14 -2.56
C PRO A 20 -12.01 -4.26 -1.51
N ALA A 21 -13.20 -4.66 -1.05
CA ALA A 21 -13.35 -5.75 -0.10
C ALA A 21 -12.83 -7.11 -0.63
N GLU A 22 -12.88 -7.33 -1.95
CA GLU A 22 -12.46 -8.57 -2.62
C GLU A 22 -10.93 -8.65 -2.82
N ILE A 23 -10.21 -7.54 -2.61
CA ILE A 23 -8.75 -7.52 -2.75
C ILE A 23 -8.13 -8.37 -1.65
N ASN A 24 -7.29 -9.34 -2.02
CA ASN A 24 -6.61 -10.20 -1.06
C ASN A 24 -5.45 -9.44 -0.39
N ASN A 25 -5.31 -9.59 0.92
CA ASN A 25 -4.29 -8.87 1.68
C ASN A 25 -2.88 -9.46 1.59
N GLU A 26 -2.79 -10.74 1.21
CA GLU A 26 -1.57 -11.55 1.19
C GLU A 26 -1.00 -11.71 -0.21
N ILE A 27 -1.79 -11.38 -1.25
CA ILE A 27 -1.38 -11.46 -2.65
C ILE A 27 -0.60 -10.20 -3.03
N PRO A 28 0.43 -10.32 -3.89
CA PRO A 28 1.11 -9.17 -4.48
C PRO A 28 0.13 -8.25 -5.21
N LEU A 29 0.16 -6.96 -4.87
CA LEU A 29 -0.62 -5.94 -5.55
C LEU A 29 0.02 -5.53 -6.88
N PHE A 30 1.35 -5.67 -7.00
CA PHE A 30 2.13 -5.17 -8.11
C PHE A 30 3.09 -6.21 -8.68
N GLY A 31 3.46 -6.01 -9.95
CA GLY A 31 4.37 -6.84 -10.73
C GLY A 31 3.67 -8.03 -11.41
N LYS A 32 4.47 -8.85 -12.10
CA LYS A 32 3.99 -10.02 -12.87
C LYS A 32 3.17 -11.05 -12.08
N ASP A 33 3.35 -11.10 -10.76
CA ASP A 33 2.66 -12.04 -9.87
C ASP A 33 1.33 -11.47 -9.33
N SER A 34 1.01 -10.22 -9.71
CA SER A 34 -0.23 -9.55 -9.31
C SER A 34 -1.36 -9.83 -10.30
N PRO A 35 -2.55 -10.24 -9.82
CA PRO A 35 -3.74 -10.37 -10.67
C PRO A 35 -4.35 -9.01 -11.05
N TYR A 36 -3.84 -7.91 -10.50
CA TYR A 36 -4.39 -6.57 -10.60
C TYR A 36 -3.85 -5.78 -11.80
N GLY A 37 -2.84 -6.31 -12.50
CA GLY A 37 -2.25 -5.65 -13.67
C GLY A 37 -1.51 -4.35 -13.34
N LEU A 38 -1.05 -4.18 -12.09
CA LEU A 38 -0.25 -3.04 -11.68
C LEU A 38 1.23 -3.38 -11.83
N ASP A 39 2.01 -2.44 -12.35
CA ASP A 39 3.44 -2.62 -12.59
C ASP A 39 4.29 -2.03 -11.45
N SER A 40 5.60 -2.29 -11.49
CA SER A 40 6.54 -1.76 -10.50
C SER A 40 6.60 -0.23 -10.46
N MET A 41 6.20 0.45 -11.53
CA MET A 41 6.12 1.92 -11.55
C MET A 41 4.92 2.43 -10.75
N ASP A 42 3.82 1.68 -10.76
CA ASP A 42 2.60 2.03 -10.02
C ASP A 42 2.85 1.99 -8.51
N VAL A 43 3.65 1.03 -8.03
CA VAL A 43 4.12 0.96 -6.63
C VAL A 43 4.66 2.32 -6.16
N LEU A 44 5.56 2.92 -6.94
CA LEU A 44 6.23 4.16 -6.56
C LEU A 44 5.25 5.32 -6.43
N ILE A 45 4.32 5.41 -7.37
CA ILE A 45 3.26 6.43 -7.36
C ILE A 45 2.37 6.22 -6.14
N PHE A 46 1.94 4.98 -5.88
CA PHE A 46 1.09 4.65 -4.74
C PHE A 46 1.77 4.96 -3.41
N ILE A 47 3.04 4.56 -3.25
CA ILE A 47 3.85 4.89 -2.08
C ILE A 47 3.91 6.40 -1.90
N ASN A 48 4.16 7.18 -2.94
CA ASN A 48 4.26 8.63 -2.84
C ASN A 48 2.93 9.28 -2.41
N VAL A 49 1.80 8.73 -2.87
CA VAL A 49 0.48 9.16 -2.40
C VAL A 49 0.29 8.80 -0.93
N LEU A 50 0.63 7.58 -0.50
CA LEU A 50 0.55 7.18 0.90
C LEU A 50 1.48 8.02 1.80
N LYS A 51 2.69 8.35 1.35
CA LYS A 51 3.61 9.27 2.05
C LYS A 51 2.94 10.61 2.33
N LYS A 52 2.25 11.17 1.34
CA LYS A 52 1.56 12.46 1.47
C LYS A 52 0.31 12.36 2.34
N ASP A 53 -0.47 11.30 2.17
CA ASP A 53 -1.76 11.09 2.85
C ASP A 53 -1.60 10.75 4.33
N TYR A 54 -0.52 10.03 4.68
CA TYR A 54 -0.22 9.55 6.02
C TYR A 54 1.02 10.21 6.65
N GLU A 55 1.57 11.24 6.00
CA GLU A 55 2.79 11.96 6.43
C GLU A 55 3.96 11.03 6.81
N LEU A 56 4.12 9.93 6.07
CA LEU A 56 5.11 8.89 6.38
C LEU A 56 6.52 9.32 5.98
N ASN A 57 7.48 9.20 6.89
CA ASN A 57 8.89 9.37 6.59
C ASN A 57 9.49 8.07 6.01
N ILE A 58 9.07 7.76 4.79
CA ILE A 58 9.60 6.64 4.03
C ILE A 58 10.91 7.10 3.40
N GLY A 59 12.02 6.90 4.11
CA GLY A 59 13.38 7.09 3.60
C GLY A 59 13.77 6.02 2.57
N ALA A 60 14.94 5.39 2.75
CA ALA A 60 15.42 4.27 1.93
C ALA A 60 14.70 2.95 2.28
N VAL A 61 13.37 2.95 2.24
CA VAL A 61 12.60 1.76 2.55
C VAL A 61 12.46 0.88 1.30
N ASP A 62 12.57 -0.42 1.51
CA ASP A 62 12.46 -1.42 0.47
C ASP A 62 11.08 -1.39 -0.20
N MET A 63 11.04 -1.28 -1.53
CA MET A 63 9.78 -1.35 -2.28
C MET A 63 9.06 -2.68 -2.06
N ASN A 64 9.81 -3.72 -1.70
CA ASN A 64 9.29 -5.04 -1.33
C ASN A 64 8.33 -4.98 -0.13
N VAL A 65 8.48 -4.00 0.76
CA VAL A 65 7.55 -3.79 1.90
C VAL A 65 6.16 -3.37 1.40
N PHE A 66 6.05 -2.76 0.22
CA PHE A 66 4.76 -2.35 -0.36
C PHE A 66 4.18 -3.36 -1.35
N ARG A 67 4.66 -4.60 -1.33
CA ARG A 67 4.19 -5.63 -2.26
C ARG A 67 2.77 -6.11 -1.95
N THR A 68 2.35 -6.15 -0.68
CA THR A 68 1.04 -6.69 -0.24
C THR A 68 0.34 -5.72 0.70
N ILE A 69 -1.00 -5.73 0.75
CA ILE A 69 -1.76 -4.84 1.66
C ILE A 69 -1.34 -5.04 3.11
N ASN A 70 -1.14 -6.29 3.55
CA ASN A 70 -0.72 -6.56 4.93
C ASN A 70 0.61 -5.89 5.27
N SER A 71 1.61 -5.95 4.39
CA SER A 71 2.91 -5.32 4.64
C SER A 71 2.82 -3.79 4.64
N ILE A 72 2.02 -3.20 3.73
CA ILE A 72 1.79 -1.75 3.70
C ILE A 72 1.12 -1.29 4.99
N VAL A 73 0.05 -1.98 5.41
CA VAL A 73 -0.66 -1.64 6.64
C VAL A 73 0.24 -1.78 7.84
N LYS A 74 0.97 -2.90 7.94
CA LYS A 74 1.92 -3.12 9.02
C LYS A 74 2.95 -1.98 9.07
N TYR A 75 3.49 -1.57 7.93
CA TYR A 75 4.45 -0.47 7.86
C TYR A 75 3.86 0.86 8.33
N ILE A 76 2.62 1.19 7.91
CA ILE A 76 1.93 2.41 8.34
C ILE A 76 1.63 2.36 9.83
N GLU A 77 1.17 1.22 10.35
CA GLU A 77 0.90 1.02 11.76
C GLU A 77 2.19 1.10 12.59
N GLU A 78 3.30 0.54 12.11
CA GLU A 78 4.62 0.65 12.75
C GLU A 78 5.08 2.11 12.77
N GLN A 79 4.93 2.87 11.69
CA GLN A 79 5.29 4.30 11.67
C GLN A 79 4.40 5.14 12.59
N LYS A 80 3.08 4.88 12.58
CA LYS A 80 2.14 5.58 13.47
C LYS A 80 2.28 5.19 14.93
N GLY A 81 2.65 3.95 15.22
CA GLY A 81 2.93 3.45 16.58
C GLY A 81 4.30 3.85 17.09
N THR A 82 5.30 3.97 16.22
CA THR A 82 6.68 4.42 16.51
C THR A 82 6.78 5.96 16.54
N SER A 83 5.73 6.63 17.02
CA SER A 83 5.80 8.02 17.48
C SER A 83 5.92 8.13 19.01
N VAL A 84 6.12 7.01 19.71
CA VAL A 84 6.44 6.97 21.14
C VAL A 84 7.53 5.94 21.42
N ILE A 85 8.79 6.37 21.41
CA ILE A 85 9.77 6.03 22.45
C ILE A 85 10.87 7.09 22.39
N GLU A 86 10.77 8.00 23.36
CA GLU A 86 11.86 8.83 23.89
C GLU A 86 13.02 7.97 24.40
#